data_AF-A0A7X5JF23-F1
#
_entry.id   AF-A0A7X5JF23-F1
#
_cell.length_a   1.000
_cell.length_b   1.000
_cell.length_c   1.000
_cell.angle_alpha   90.00
_cell.angle_beta   90.00
_cell.angle_gamma   90.00
#
_symmetry.space_group_name_H-M   'P 1'
#
loop_
_entity.id
_entity.type
_entity.pdbx_description
1 polymer ?
#
loop_
_entity_poly.entity_id
_entity_poly.type
_entity_poly.pdbx_seq_one_letter_code
_entity_poly.pdbx_strand_id
1 'polypeptide(L)'
;GDVLNKDLWQKLMKLTKDKEIEWRKVKGHAGHPANERVDAIATSMADNEDFNFFRGSIKDYPVDLSQPSQEQISPTQEMRKGSKAYSYISLVDGEVRTHQTWADCKERVDGKSGARFRKAISKEDQDEIIKSWGL
;
A
#
# COMPACT_ATOMS: atom_id res chain seq x y z
N GLY A 1 32.19 -7.50 9.20
CA GLY A 1 30.96 -8.31 9.25
C GLY A 1 30.41 -8.44 7.85
N ASP A 2 29.78 -9.56 7.54
CA ASP A 2 29.12 -9.74 6.24
C ASP A 2 27.91 -8.82 6.11
N VAL A 3 27.81 -8.17 4.96
CA VAL A 3 26.68 -7.30 4.61
C VAL A 3 25.76 -8.09 3.70
N LEU A 4 24.50 -8.26 4.12
CA LEU A 4 23.48 -8.94 3.33
C LEU A 4 23.30 -8.22 1.97
N ASN A 5 23.21 -8.98 0.88
CA ASN A 5 22.97 -8.47 -0.48
C ASN A 5 23.99 -7.42 -0.95
N LYS A 6 25.25 -7.55 -0.51
CA LYS A 6 26.36 -6.63 -0.82
C LYS A 6 26.51 -6.35 -2.32
N ASP A 7 26.34 -7.36 -3.16
CA ASP A 7 26.46 -7.23 -4.61
C ASP A 7 25.40 -6.29 -5.20
N LEU A 8 24.16 -6.36 -4.70
CA LEU A 8 23.06 -5.47 -5.13
C LEU A 8 23.33 -4.03 -4.69
N TRP A 9 23.78 -3.83 -3.46
CA TRP A 9 24.15 -2.49 -2.97
C TRP A 9 25.28 -1.87 -3.79
N GLN A 10 26.31 -2.64 -4.12
CA GLN A 10 27.41 -2.16 -4.96
C GLN A 10 26.96 -1.81 -6.39
N LYS A 11 26.04 -2.60 -6.97
CA LYS A 11 25.43 -2.28 -8.27
C LYS A 11 24.62 -0.99 -8.21
N LEU A 12 23.78 -0.83 -7.19
CA LEU A 12 22.99 0.38 -6.97
C LEU A 12 23.89 1.61 -6.88
N MET A 13 24.92 1.58 -6.01
CA MET A 13 25.87 2.68 -5.84
C MET A 13 26.54 3.10 -7.15
N LYS A 14 26.90 2.14 -8.01
CA LYS A 14 27.49 2.43 -9.32
C LYS A 14 26.50 3.13 -10.25
N LEU A 15 25.25 2.67 -10.30
CA LEU A 15 24.20 3.24 -11.15
C LEU A 15 23.76 4.64 -10.71
N THR A 16 23.87 4.94 -9.42
CA THR A 16 23.40 6.20 -8.83
C THR A 16 24.50 7.24 -8.62
N LYS A 17 25.78 6.87 -8.82
CA LYS A 17 26.95 7.70 -8.48
C LYS A 17 26.88 9.12 -9.06
N ASP A 18 26.45 9.25 -10.31
CA ASP A 18 26.45 10.51 -11.06
C ASP A 18 25.03 11.07 -11.26
N LYS A 19 24.10 10.68 -10.38
CA LYS A 19 22.70 11.12 -10.43
C LYS A 19 22.36 11.92 -9.19
N GLU A 20 21.70 13.05 -9.38
CA GLU A 20 21.02 13.75 -8.31
C GLU A 20 19.72 13.00 -7.99
N ILE A 21 19.71 12.27 -6.88
CA ILE A 21 18.58 11.43 -6.46
C ILE A 21 18.10 11.88 -5.10
N GLU A 22 16.80 12.18 -5.03
CA GLU A 22 16.10 12.34 -3.76
C GLU A 22 15.38 11.03 -3.41
N TRP A 23 15.83 10.38 -2.33
CA TRP A 23 15.22 9.13 -1.85
C TRP A 23 14.02 9.43 -0.96
N ARG A 24 12.83 9.00 -1.39
CA ARG A 24 11.60 9.15 -0.62
C ARG A 24 11.01 7.78 -0.30
N LYS A 25 10.64 7.58 0.97
CA LYS A 25 9.88 6.40 1.40
C LYS A 25 8.39 6.74 1.33
N VAL A 26 7.65 5.94 0.57
CA VAL A 26 6.18 6.03 0.50
C VAL A 26 5.54 4.82 1.15
N LYS A 27 4.30 4.97 1.62
CA LYS A 27 3.53 3.87 2.18
C LYS A 27 2.91 3.02 1.05
N GLY A 28 2.99 1.69 1.19
CA GLY A 28 2.29 0.77 0.29
C GLY A 28 0.76 0.87 0.40
N HIS A 29 0.06 0.66 -0.72
CA HIS A 29 -1.41 0.70 -0.82
C HIS A 29 -2.05 1.98 -0.24
N ALA A 30 -1.39 3.12 -0.43
CA ALA A 30 -1.84 4.41 0.09
C ALA A 30 -2.51 5.30 -0.97
N GLY A 31 -2.86 4.77 -2.15
CA GLY A 31 -3.47 5.55 -3.23
C GLY A 31 -2.45 6.32 -4.08
N HIS A 32 -1.16 5.94 -4.02
CA HIS A 32 -0.10 6.58 -4.80
C HIS A 32 -0.03 5.93 -6.19
N PRO A 33 -0.52 6.58 -7.27
CA PRO A 33 -0.76 5.89 -8.55
C PRO A 33 0.51 5.25 -9.13
N ALA A 34 1.64 5.95 -9.05
CA ALA A 34 2.93 5.43 -9.51
C ALA A 34 3.42 4.23 -8.67
N ASN A 35 3.25 4.29 -7.34
CA ASN A 35 3.66 3.20 -6.45
C ASN A 35 2.76 1.97 -6.62
N GLU A 36 1.45 2.17 -6.73
CA GLU A 36 0.48 1.09 -6.99
C GLU A 36 0.71 0.45 -8.35
N ARG A 37 1.12 1.23 -9.36
CA ARG A 37 1.50 0.68 -10.66
C ARG A 37 2.74 -0.22 -10.57
N VAL A 38 3.76 0.19 -9.82
CA VAL A 38 4.98 -0.62 -9.61
C VAL A 38 4.66 -1.89 -8.83
N ASP A 39 3.80 -1.80 -7.81
CA ASP A 39 3.34 -2.95 -7.02
C ASP A 39 2.61 -3.99 -7.89
N ALA A 40 1.70 -3.53 -8.76
CA ALA A 40 1.00 -4.41 -9.71
C ALA A 40 1.98 -5.09 -10.69
N ILE A 41 2.95 -4.35 -11.23
CA ILE A 41 4.00 -4.91 -12.12
C ILE A 41 4.79 -5.97 -11.36
N ALA A 42 5.30 -5.65 -10.18
CA ALA A 42 6.15 -6.53 -9.40
C ALA A 42 5.44 -7.82 -9.00
N THR A 43 4.18 -7.72 -8.58
CA THR A 43 3.33 -8.87 -8.22
C THR A 43 3.09 -9.77 -9.43
N SER A 44 2.64 -9.20 -10.55
CA SER A 44 2.37 -9.97 -11.78
C SER A 44 3.62 -10.70 -12.27
N MET A 45 4.79 -10.03 -12.22
CA MET A 45 6.07 -10.63 -12.63
C MET A 45 6.53 -11.74 -11.68
N ALA A 46 6.28 -11.60 -10.37
CA ALA A 46 6.58 -12.64 -9.40
C ALA A 46 5.68 -13.88 -9.61
N ASP A 47 4.42 -13.65 -9.97
CA ASP A 47 3.43 -14.68 -10.26
C ASP A 47 3.57 -15.28 -11.68
N ASN A 48 4.56 -14.82 -12.46
CA ASN A 48 4.79 -15.20 -13.87
C ASN A 48 3.58 -14.96 -14.78
N GLU A 49 2.79 -13.93 -14.47
CA GLU A 49 1.68 -13.49 -15.30
C GLU A 49 2.17 -12.64 -16.48
N ASP A 50 1.46 -12.70 -17.60
CA ASP A 50 1.74 -11.83 -18.74
C ASP A 50 1.30 -10.41 -18.42
N PHE A 51 2.26 -9.50 -18.22
CA PHE A 51 1.99 -8.12 -17.90
C PHE A 51 2.08 -7.25 -19.14
N ASN A 52 0.97 -6.57 -19.48
CA ASN A 52 0.97 -5.62 -20.58
C ASN A 52 1.73 -4.34 -20.22
N PHE A 53 3.03 -4.32 -20.54
CA PHE A 53 3.88 -3.15 -20.36
C PHE A 53 3.49 -2.04 -21.33
N PHE A 54 3.32 -0.85 -20.78
CA PHE A 54 3.08 0.33 -21.59
C PHE A 54 4.29 0.61 -22.49
N ARG A 55 4.00 0.89 -23.77
CA ARG A 55 4.99 1.31 -24.75
C ARG A 55 4.52 2.62 -25.38
N GLY A 56 5.23 3.69 -25.14
CA GLY A 56 4.85 5.02 -25.60
C GLY A 56 5.67 6.10 -24.93
N SER A 57 5.32 7.36 -25.18
CA SER A 57 5.97 8.48 -24.52
C SER A 57 5.43 8.66 -23.09
N ILE A 58 6.19 9.36 -22.24
CA ILE A 58 5.73 9.71 -20.89
C ILE A 58 4.44 10.56 -20.91
N LYS A 59 4.19 11.29 -22.00
CA LYS A 59 2.98 12.12 -22.16
C LYS A 59 1.71 11.29 -22.32
N ASP A 60 1.86 10.07 -22.83
CA ASP A 60 0.75 9.14 -23.08
C ASP A 60 0.63 8.11 -21.94
N TYR A 61 1.48 8.22 -20.90
CA TYR A 61 1.47 7.29 -19.79
C TYR A 61 0.18 7.48 -18.97
N PRO A 62 -0.62 6.43 -18.75
CA PRO A 62 -1.95 6.57 -18.15
C PRO A 62 -1.92 6.85 -16.64
N VAL A 63 -0.75 6.76 -16.01
CA VAL A 63 -0.54 6.98 -14.58
C VAL A 63 0.16 8.31 -14.41
N ASP A 64 -0.37 9.16 -13.53
CA ASP A 64 0.29 10.42 -13.20
C ASP A 64 1.62 10.15 -12.47
N LEU A 65 2.73 10.56 -13.11
CA LEU A 65 4.09 10.46 -12.59
C LEU A 65 4.63 11.81 -12.12
N SER A 66 3.84 12.90 -12.25
CA SER A 66 4.29 14.27 -12.03
C SER A 66 4.52 14.64 -10.57
N GLN A 67 4.02 13.83 -9.64
CA GLN A 67 4.21 14.04 -8.21
C GLN A 67 4.69 12.78 -7.52
N PRO A 68 5.84 12.82 -6.82
CA PRO A 68 5.95 12.10 -5.55
C PRO A 68 4.94 12.76 -4.63
N SER A 69 3.68 12.32 -4.76
CA SER A 69 2.55 12.68 -3.93
C SER A 69 3.05 12.97 -2.52
N GLN A 70 3.07 14.26 -2.16
CA GLN A 70 3.12 14.63 -0.77
C GLN A 70 2.05 13.78 -0.11
N GLU A 71 2.37 13.06 0.96
CA GLU A 71 1.35 12.44 1.78
C GLU A 71 0.42 13.58 2.22
N GLN A 72 -0.64 13.87 1.44
CA GLN A 72 -1.79 14.61 1.90
C GLN A 72 -2.51 13.62 2.79
N ILE A 73 -1.92 13.39 3.96
CA ILE A 73 -2.57 12.66 5.02
C ILE A 73 -3.83 13.48 5.28
N SER A 74 -4.99 12.92 4.92
CA SER A 74 -6.23 13.59 5.29
C SER A 74 -6.26 13.76 6.82
N PRO A 75 -6.90 14.80 7.37
CA PRO A 75 -6.95 15.00 8.82
C PRO A 75 -7.38 13.71 9.57
N THR A 76 -8.25 12.92 8.93
CA THR A 76 -8.71 11.61 9.40
C THR A 76 -7.61 10.54 9.43
N GLN A 77 -6.67 10.54 8.48
CA GLN A 77 -5.53 9.62 8.47
C GLN A 77 -4.43 10.02 9.47
N GLU A 78 -4.22 11.32 9.72
CA GLU A 78 -3.30 11.79 10.76
C GLU A 78 -3.80 11.39 12.14
N MET A 79 -5.10 11.59 12.39
CA MET A 79 -5.72 11.22 13.67
C MET A 79 -5.63 9.72 13.96
N ARG A 80 -5.58 8.86 12.93
CA ARG A 80 -5.39 7.40 13.07
C ARG A 80 -3.93 7.00 13.34
N LYS A 81 -2.96 7.86 13.01
CA LYS A 81 -1.52 7.62 13.17
C LYS A 81 -1.13 7.84 14.65
N GLY A 82 -0.89 6.75 15.37
CA GLY A 82 -0.56 6.78 16.81
C GLY A 82 -1.73 6.47 17.75
N SER A 83 -2.97 6.58 17.27
CA SER A 83 -4.16 6.25 18.07
C SER A 83 -4.34 4.74 18.26
N LYS A 84 -4.68 4.35 19.49
CA LYS A 84 -5.04 2.97 19.85
C LYS A 84 -6.26 2.53 19.02
N ALA A 85 -6.25 1.28 18.55
CA ALA A 85 -7.42 0.72 17.89
C ALA A 85 -8.59 0.62 18.88
N TYR A 86 -9.76 1.10 18.47
CA TYR A 86 -11.03 0.74 19.12
C TYR A 86 -11.44 -0.67 18.66
N SER A 87 -11.39 -0.91 17.35
CA SER A 87 -11.65 -2.21 16.74
C SER A 87 -10.98 -2.31 15.37
N TYR A 88 -10.93 -3.52 14.83
CA TYR A 88 -10.49 -3.80 13.47
C TYR A 88 -11.67 -4.34 12.68
N ILE A 89 -11.93 -3.81 11.49
CA ILE A 89 -12.98 -4.26 10.60
C ILE A 89 -12.35 -4.99 9.42
N SER A 90 -12.86 -6.18 9.10
CA SER A 90 -12.44 -7.00 7.95
C SER A 90 -13.62 -7.22 7.02
N LEU A 91 -13.42 -7.15 5.70
CA LEU A 91 -14.33 -7.58 4.65
C LEU A 91 -13.66 -8.73 3.90
N VAL A 92 -14.26 -9.92 3.96
CA VAL A 92 -13.80 -11.12 3.26
C VAL A 92 -15.03 -11.79 2.66
N ASP A 93 -14.99 -12.12 1.37
CA ASP A 93 -16.10 -12.74 0.63
C ASP A 93 -17.44 -11.99 0.76
N GLY A 94 -17.38 -10.65 0.82
CA GLY A 94 -18.57 -9.80 0.99
C GLY A 94 -19.09 -9.70 2.43
N GLU A 95 -18.51 -10.44 3.38
CA GLU A 95 -18.94 -10.43 4.78
C GLU A 95 -18.02 -9.54 5.64
N VAL A 96 -18.63 -8.51 6.23
CA VAL A 96 -17.96 -7.60 7.17
C VAL A 96 -18.00 -8.18 8.59
N ARG A 97 -16.84 -8.18 9.27
CA ARG A 97 -16.71 -8.53 10.69
C ARG A 97 -15.88 -7.50 11.43
N THR A 98 -16.17 -7.33 12.72
CA THR A 98 -15.43 -6.49 13.65
C THR A 98 -14.66 -7.35 14.65
N HIS A 99 -13.46 -6.92 15.01
CA HIS A 99 -12.51 -7.65 15.84
C HIS A 99 -11.92 -6.73 16.89
N GLN A 100 -11.66 -7.25 18.09
CA GLN A 100 -11.05 -6.48 19.17
C GLN A 100 -9.53 -6.36 19.01
N THR A 101 -8.90 -7.41 18.47
CA THR A 101 -7.44 -7.46 18.32
C THR A 101 -7.02 -7.52 16.86
N TRP A 102 -5.77 -7.11 16.59
CA TRP A 102 -5.17 -7.30 15.28
C TRP A 102 -4.97 -8.79 14.94
N ALA A 103 -4.72 -9.63 15.94
CA ALA A 103 -4.50 -11.07 15.71
C ALA A 103 -5.73 -11.73 15.09
N ASP A 104 -6.92 -11.48 15.64
CA ASP A 104 -8.19 -12.05 15.15
C ASP A 104 -8.51 -11.52 13.73
N CYS A 105 -8.28 -10.22 13.51
CA CYS A 105 -8.49 -9.62 12.19
C CYS A 105 -7.53 -10.20 11.16
N LYS A 106 -6.24 -10.34 11.52
CA LYS A 106 -5.20 -10.88 10.65
C LYS A 106 -5.53 -12.32 10.23
N GLU A 107 -5.93 -13.18 11.17
CA GLU A 107 -6.30 -14.57 10.87
C GLU A 107 -7.36 -14.67 9.77
N ARG A 108 -8.29 -13.73 9.73
CA ARG A 108 -9.35 -13.70 8.72
C ARG A 108 -8.88 -13.21 7.35
N VAL A 109 -7.94 -12.26 7.29
CA VAL A 109 -7.56 -11.59 6.03
C VAL A 109 -6.26 -12.11 5.41
N ASP A 110 -5.40 -12.75 6.20
CA ASP A 110 -4.09 -13.23 5.75
C ASP A 110 -4.27 -14.33 4.68
N GLY A 111 -3.63 -14.15 3.53
CA GLY A 111 -3.72 -15.08 2.39
C GLY A 111 -5.06 -15.13 1.66
N LYS A 112 -6.01 -14.22 1.93
CA LYS A 112 -7.32 -14.17 1.25
C LYS A 112 -7.33 -13.13 0.12
N SER A 113 -7.55 -13.61 -1.11
CA SER A 113 -7.71 -12.72 -2.28
C SER A 113 -8.96 -11.86 -2.13
N GLY A 114 -8.83 -10.55 -2.41
CA GLY A 114 -9.94 -9.59 -2.30
C GLY A 114 -10.32 -9.18 -0.87
N ALA A 115 -9.60 -9.66 0.15
CA ALA A 115 -9.84 -9.24 1.53
C ALA A 115 -9.47 -7.77 1.75
N ARG A 116 -10.32 -7.02 2.49
CA ARG A 116 -10.04 -5.65 2.91
C ARG A 116 -10.08 -5.57 4.43
N PHE A 117 -9.26 -4.70 5.02
CA PHE A 117 -9.35 -4.41 6.44
C PHE A 117 -9.10 -2.93 6.73
N ARG A 118 -9.66 -2.45 7.85
CA ARG A 118 -9.42 -1.10 8.39
C ARG A 118 -9.41 -1.14 9.92
N LYS A 119 -8.66 -0.22 10.52
CA LYS A 119 -8.68 0.04 11.97
C LYS A 119 -9.67 1.18 12.24
N ALA A 120 -10.62 0.95 13.13
CA ALA A 120 -11.42 2.01 13.73
C ALA A 120 -10.74 2.57 14.97
N ILE A 121 -10.83 3.88 15.16
CA ILE A 121 -10.33 4.58 16.37
C ILE A 121 -11.44 4.99 17.35
N SER A 122 -12.71 4.91 16.94
CA SER A 122 -13.88 5.09 17.80
C SER A 122 -15.05 4.24 17.29
N LYS A 123 -16.16 4.23 18.03
CA LYS A 123 -17.40 3.57 17.59
C LYS A 123 -17.99 4.23 16.34
N GLU A 124 -17.97 5.55 16.29
CA GLU A 124 -18.46 6.34 15.15
C GLU A 124 -17.60 6.06 13.91
N ASP A 125 -16.28 6.00 14.06
CA ASP A 125 -15.36 5.64 12.97
C ASP A 125 -15.61 4.22 12.46
N GLN A 126 -15.92 3.28 13.36
CA GLN A 126 -16.30 1.91 12.98
C GLN A 126 -17.57 1.91 12.11
N ASP A 127 -18.61 2.63 12.53
CA ASP A 127 -19.88 2.68 11.81
C ASP A 127 -19.72 3.35 10.43
N GLU A 128 -18.91 4.42 10.36
CA GLU A 128 -18.55 5.06 9.08
C GLU A 128 -17.78 4.11 8.15
N ILE A 129 -16.83 3.34 8.69
CA ILE A 129 -16.08 2.36 7.89
C ILE A 129 -17.01 1.29 7.33
N ILE A 130 -17.90 0.74 8.15
CA ILE A 130 -18.87 -0.28 7.72
C ILE A 130 -19.78 0.28 6.62
N LYS A 131 -20.35 1.46 6.83
CA LYS A 131 -21.19 2.16 5.84
C LYS A 131 -20.45 2.43 4.54
N SER A 132 -19.17 2.79 4.61
CA SER A 132 -18.33 3.06 3.43
C SER A 132 -18.09 1.82 2.56
N TRP A 133 -18.34 0.62 3.10
CA TRP A 133 -18.20 -0.65 2.38
C TRP A 133 -19.53 -1.18 1.81
N GLY A 134 -20.61 -0.40 1.90
CA GLY A 134 -21.86 -0.67 1.19
C GLY A 134 -22.81 -1.63 1.92
N LEU A 135 -22.74 -1.69 3.26
CA LEU A 135 -23.75 -2.31 4.12
C LEU A 135 -24.67 -1.26 4.75
#